data_AF-A0A4P2QZK0-F1
#
_entry.id   AF-A0A4P2QZK0-F1
#
_cell.length_a   1.000
_cell.length_b   1.000
_cell.length_c   1.000
_cell.angle_alpha   90.00
_cell.angle_beta   90.00
_cell.angle_gamma   90.00
#
_symmetry.space_group_name_H-M   'P 1'
#
loop_
_entity.id
_entity.type
_entity.pdbx_description
1 polymer ?
#
loop_
_entity_poly.entity_id
_entity_poly.type
_entity_poly.pdbx_seq_one_letter_code
_entity_poly.pdbx_strand_id
1 'polypeptide(L)'
;MEEAQRGKVIELARRLIPTLTAEDIRNPHDFPGLDDPDWHFEDGQLAGIEAVRFALRGLARDVLGDGEGREARERPESDGQPGAGGEGGGTQGE
;
A
#
# COMPACT_ATOMS: atom_id res chain seq x y z
N MET A 1 8.99 -16.38 10.97
CA MET A 1 7.62 -16.87 10.73
C MET A 1 7.29 -16.81 9.25
N GLU A 2 7.19 -15.63 8.63
CA GLU A 2 6.98 -15.49 7.16
C GLU A 2 7.98 -16.33 6.35
N GLU A 3 9.28 -16.17 6.59
CA GLU A 3 10.32 -16.91 5.86
C GLU A 3 10.19 -18.44 6.00
N ALA A 4 9.89 -18.91 7.21
CA ALA A 4 9.69 -20.35 7.46
C ALA A 4 8.45 -20.87 6.73
N GLN A 5 7.38 -20.07 6.68
CA GLN A 5 6.17 -20.42 5.94
C GLN A 5 6.41 -20.41 4.43
N ARG A 6 7.13 -19.41 3.91
CA ARG A 6 7.54 -19.33 2.51
C ARG A 6 8.35 -20.56 2.09
N GLY A 7 9.26 -21.02 2.95
CA GLY A 7 10.02 -22.26 2.75
C GLY A 7 9.10 -23.47 2.56
N LYS A 8 8.10 -23.65 3.43
CA LYS A 8 7.13 -24.76 3.30
C LYS A 8 6.34 -24.72 2.00
N VAL A 9 5.84 -23.55 1.60
CA VAL A 9 5.09 -23.40 0.34
C VAL A 9 5.95 -23.82 -0.84
N ILE A 10 7.22 -23.41 -0.87
CA ILE A 10 8.17 -23.79 -1.92
C ILE A 10 8.46 -25.29 -1.89
N GLU A 11 8.68 -25.88 -0.71
CA GLU A 11 8.95 -27.31 -0.57
C GLU A 11 7.77 -28.16 -1.03
N LEU A 12 6.54 -27.81 -0.64
CA LEU A 12 5.33 -28.49 -1.09
C LEU A 12 5.10 -28.31 -2.60
N ALA A 13 5.28 -27.10 -3.12
CA ALA A 13 5.16 -26.84 -4.56
C ALA A 13 6.10 -27.72 -5.37
N ARG A 14 7.36 -27.85 -4.92
CA ARG A 14 8.39 -28.66 -5.59
C ARG A 14 8.17 -30.16 -5.46
N ARG A 15 7.39 -30.62 -4.48
CA ARG A 15 6.95 -32.02 -4.43
C ARG A 15 5.98 -32.36 -5.57
N LEU A 16 5.20 -31.38 -6.02
CA LEU A 16 4.21 -31.53 -7.09
C LEU A 16 4.84 -31.25 -8.46
N ILE A 17 5.59 -30.14 -8.57
CA ILE A 17 6.29 -29.72 -9.78
C ILE A 17 7.75 -29.39 -9.42
N PRO A 18 8.69 -30.34 -9.58
CA PRO A 18 10.08 -30.19 -9.11
C PRO A 18 10.85 -29.00 -9.68
N THR A 19 10.44 -28.49 -10.84
CA THR A 19 11.10 -27.37 -11.51
C THR A 19 10.60 -25.99 -11.06
N LEU A 20 9.62 -25.91 -10.15
CA LEU A 20 9.09 -24.64 -9.68
C LEU A 20 10.15 -23.80 -8.97
N THR A 21 10.21 -22.53 -9.36
CA THR A 21 11.00 -21.51 -8.69
C THR A 21 10.17 -20.78 -7.63
N ALA A 22 10.84 -20.03 -6.76
CA ALA A 22 10.14 -19.17 -5.79
C ALA A 22 9.31 -18.07 -6.48
N GLU A 23 9.71 -17.67 -7.68
CA GLU A 23 9.02 -16.64 -8.47
C GLU A 23 7.73 -17.17 -9.09
N ASP A 24 7.76 -18.41 -9.57
CA ASP A 24 6.60 -19.10 -10.15
C ASP A 24 5.42 -19.22 -9.17
N ILE A 25 5.72 -19.42 -7.89
CA ILE A 25 4.73 -19.51 -6.81
C ILE A 25 3.94 -18.21 -6.63
N ARG A 26 4.43 -17.07 -7.13
CA ARG A 26 3.68 -15.81 -7.07
C ARG A 26 2.49 -15.79 -8.04
N ASN A 27 2.50 -16.66 -9.06
CA ASN A 27 1.43 -16.82 -10.04
C ASN A 27 1.03 -18.31 -10.16
N PRO A 28 0.46 -18.91 -9.11
CA PRO A 28 0.21 -20.36 -9.08
C PRO A 28 -0.80 -20.83 -10.14
N HIS A 29 -1.64 -19.92 -10.65
CA HIS A 29 -2.59 -20.19 -11.73
C HIS A 29 -1.93 -20.52 -13.08
N ASP A 30 -0.67 -20.16 -13.29
CA ASP A 30 0.10 -20.54 -14.48
C ASP A 30 0.53 -22.02 -14.45
N PHE A 31 0.37 -22.69 -13.31
CA PHE A 31 0.83 -24.05 -13.06
C PHE A 31 -0.35 -24.95 -12.68
N PRO A 32 -1.13 -25.47 -13.65
CA PRO A 32 -2.31 -26.30 -13.35
C PRO A 32 -2.00 -27.61 -12.61
N GLY A 33 -0.73 -28.04 -12.56
CA GLY A 33 -0.29 -29.17 -11.72
C GLY A 33 -0.10 -28.81 -10.24
N LEU A 34 -0.26 -27.54 -9.87
CA LEU A 34 -0.20 -27.00 -8.52
C LEU A 34 -1.62 -26.85 -7.95
N ASP A 35 -2.38 -27.94 -8.00
CA ASP A 35 -3.74 -28.02 -7.45
C ASP A 35 -3.80 -29.12 -6.38
N ASP A 36 -3.27 -28.79 -5.20
CA ASP A 36 -3.14 -29.71 -4.06
C ASP A 36 -3.66 -29.04 -2.79
N PRO A 37 -4.58 -29.69 -2.04
CA PRO A 37 -5.17 -29.09 -0.84
C PRO A 37 -4.18 -28.72 0.26
N ASP A 38 -3.12 -29.52 0.46
CA ASP A 38 -2.11 -29.24 1.48
C ASP A 38 -1.26 -28.03 1.09
N TRP A 39 -0.95 -27.91 -0.21
CA TRP A 39 -0.29 -26.74 -0.75
C TRP A 39 -1.15 -25.47 -0.60
N HIS A 40 -2.43 -25.52 -1.01
CA HIS A 40 -3.36 -24.38 -0.89
C HIS A 40 -3.52 -23.91 0.56
N PHE A 41 -3.53 -24.83 1.51
CA PHE A 41 -3.58 -24.49 2.93
C PHE A 41 -2.35 -23.68 3.35
N GLU A 42 -1.15 -24.15 3.03
CA GLU A 42 0.08 -23.48 3.44
C GLU A 42 0.30 -22.15 2.69
N ASP A 43 -0.17 -22.04 1.43
CA ASP A 43 -0.18 -20.77 0.67
C ASP A 43 -1.14 -19.75 1.30
N GLY A 44 -2.36 -20.17 1.66
CA GLY A 44 -3.31 -19.30 2.37
C GLY A 44 -2.78 -18.80 3.71
N GLN A 45 -2.03 -19.64 4.44
CA GLN A 45 -1.37 -19.25 5.69
C GLN A 45 -0.26 -18.21 5.45
N LEU A 46 0.52 -18.36 4.36
CA LEU A 46 1.52 -17.37 3.97
C LEU A 46 0.85 -16.02 3.64
N ALA A 47 -0.22 -16.04 2.84
CA ALA A 47 -0.98 -14.84 2.50
C ALA A 47 -1.52 -14.12 3.74
N GLY A 48 -2.03 -14.86 4.73
CA GLY A 48 -2.48 -14.31 6.00
C GLY A 48 -1.35 -13.61 6.79
N ILE A 49 -0.17 -14.24 6.88
CA ILE A 49 1.01 -13.66 7.55
C ILE A 49 1.46 -12.37 6.83
N GLU A 50 1.50 -12.40 5.50
CA GLU A 50 1.89 -11.23 4.69
C GLU A 50 0.89 -10.09 4.84
N ALA A 51 -0.42 -10.38 4.85
CA ALA A 51 -1.47 -9.39 5.05
C ALA A 51 -1.34 -8.68 6.40
N VAL A 52 -1.12 -9.42 7.49
CA VAL A 52 -0.91 -8.85 8.83
C VAL A 52 0.35 -7.98 8.85
N ARG A 53 1.45 -8.45 8.26
CA ARG A 53 2.70 -7.67 8.20
C ARG A 53 2.54 -6.39 7.39
N PHE A 54 1.80 -6.44 6.29
CA PHE A 54 1.48 -5.25 5.50
C PHE A 54 0.65 -4.26 6.32
N ALA A 55 -0.40 -4.72 6.99
CA ALA A 55 -1.25 -3.88 7.84
C ALA A 55 -0.45 -3.22 8.98
N LEU A 56 0.40 -3.99 9.69
CA LEU A 56 1.24 -3.47 10.77
C LEU A 56 2.27 -2.44 10.27
N ARG A 57 2.82 -2.61 9.06
CA ARG A 57 3.70 -1.61 8.44
C ARG A 57 2.96 -0.33 8.04
N GLY A 58 1.69 -0.45 7.65
CA GLY A 58 0.81 0.71 7.44
C GLY A 58 0.58 1.45 8.76
N LEU A 59 0.06 0.73 9.75
CA LEU A 59 -0.21 1.29 11.08
C LEU A 59 1.03 1.91 11.73
N ALA A 60 2.20 1.26 11.63
CA ALA A 60 3.44 1.82 12.17
C ALA A 60 3.83 3.13 11.49
N ARG A 61 3.59 3.29 10.18
CA ARG A 61 3.82 4.56 9.49
C ARG A 61 2.84 5.64 9.93
N ASP A 62 1.59 5.29 10.16
CA ASP A 62 0.60 6.26 10.63
C ASP A 62 0.94 6.66 12.08
N VAL A 63 1.08 5.69 12.98
CA VAL A 63 1.33 5.92 14.41
C VAL A 63 2.70 6.57 14.69
N LEU A 64 3.75 6.20 13.96
CA LEU A 64 5.11 6.74 14.17
C LEU A 64 5.45 7.90 13.23
N GLY A 65 4.73 8.05 12.11
CA GLY A 65 4.95 9.12 11.12
C GLY A 65 4.11 10.39 11.37
N ASP A 66 3.12 10.33 12.27
CA ASP A 66 2.28 11.46 12.68
C ASP A 66 3.01 12.51 13.55
N GLY A 67 4.33 12.42 13.69
CA GLY A 67 5.17 13.44 14.34
C GLY A 67 5.54 14.64 13.45
N GLU A 68 5.58 14.49 12.12
CA GLU A 68 6.17 15.52 11.24
C GLU A 68 5.27 15.96 10.07
N GLY A 69 4.14 15.29 9.81
CA GLY A 69 3.35 15.51 8.57
C GLY A 69 2.07 16.35 8.69
N ARG A 70 1.57 16.57 9.91
CA ARG A 70 0.23 17.14 10.12
C ARG A 70 0.17 18.67 10.21
N GLU A 71 1.30 19.37 10.40
CA GLU A 71 1.33 20.85 10.39
C GLU A 71 1.43 21.46 8.98
N ALA A 72 1.81 20.70 7.94
CA ALA A 72 2.02 21.27 6.61
C ALA A 72 0.74 21.40 5.76
N ARG A 73 -0.37 20.76 6.16
CA ARG A 73 -1.65 20.78 5.44
C ARG A 73 -2.65 21.82 5.93
N GLU A 74 -2.36 22.47 7.07
CA GLU A 74 -3.17 23.55 7.62
C GLU A 74 -2.42 24.88 7.51
N ARG A 75 -2.21 25.36 6.29
CA ARG A 75 -2.06 26.82 6.10
C ARG A 75 -3.48 27.36 5.94
N PRO A 76 -4.00 28.16 6.88
CA PRO A 76 -5.23 28.89 6.62
C PRO A 76 -4.92 29.87 5.49
N GLU A 77 -5.65 29.74 4.39
CA GLU A 77 -5.78 30.81 3.40
C GLU A 77 -6.25 32.04 4.18
N SER A 78 -5.38 33.05 4.35
CA SER A 78 -5.76 34.26 5.05
C SER A 78 -6.83 34.96 4.21
N ASP A 79 -8.03 35.07 4.77
CA ASP A 79 -9.15 35.83 4.25
C ASP A 79 -8.68 37.22 3.77
N GLY A 80 -8.73 37.41 2.45
CA GLY A 80 -8.65 38.71 1.83
C GLY A 80 -10.04 39.35 1.71
N GLN A 81 -10.13 40.62 2.11
CA GLN A 81 -11.22 41.63 1.93
C GLN A 81 -12.33 41.67 3.02
N PRO A 82 -12.94 42.85 3.36
CA PRO A 82 -13.39 43.95 2.46
C PRO A 82 -13.23 45.44 2.89
N GLY A 83 -13.17 46.36 1.89
CA GLY A 83 -13.65 47.78 1.85
C GLY A 83 -12.93 48.86 2.70
N ALA A 84 -12.92 50.17 2.41
CA ALA A 84 -13.55 51.02 1.40
C ALA A 84 -12.97 52.47 1.46
N GLY A 85 -13.12 53.25 0.37
CA GLY A 85 -12.92 54.72 0.25
C GLY A 85 -12.06 55.06 -0.97
N GLY A 86 -12.56 55.47 -2.15
CA GLY A 86 -13.44 56.62 -2.46
C GLY A 86 -12.53 57.85 -2.69
N GLU A 87 -12.53 58.65 -3.77
CA GLU A 87 -13.38 58.87 -4.95
C GLU A 87 -12.57 59.68 -5.99
N GLY A 88 -13.06 59.71 -7.25
CA GLY A 88 -12.80 60.77 -8.24
C GLY A 88 -11.67 60.46 -9.23
N GLY A 89 -11.85 60.50 -10.55
CA GLY A 89 -12.91 61.00 -11.41
C GLY A 89 -12.29 61.31 -12.78
N GLY A 90 -13.05 61.26 -13.87
CA GLY A 90 -12.67 61.93 -15.12
C GLY A 90 -12.54 61.03 -16.34
N THR A 91 -13.45 61.25 -17.26
CA THR A 91 -13.71 60.61 -18.55
C THR A 91 -12.78 61.06 -19.69
N GLN A 92 -12.64 60.17 -20.68
CA GLN A 92 -12.60 60.40 -22.15
C GLN A 92 -11.46 61.21 -22.81
N GLY A 93 -11.00 60.70 -23.96
CA GLY A 93 -10.63 61.54 -25.11
C GLY A 93 -9.42 61.08 -25.92
N GLU A 94 -9.71 60.42 -27.04
CA GLU A 94 -9.00 60.39 -28.35
C GLU A 94 -7.53 59.97 -28.47
#